data_AF-A0A967MXW8-F1
#
_entry.id   AF-A0A967MXW8-F1
#
_cell.length_a   1.000
_cell.length_b   1.000
_cell.length_c   1.000
_cell.angle_alpha   90.00
_cell.angle_beta   90.00
_cell.angle_gamma   90.00
#
_symmetry.space_group_name_H-M   'P 1'
#
loop_
_entity.id
_entity.type
_entity.pdbx_description
1 polymer ?
#
loop_
_entity_poly.entity_id
_entity_poly.type
_entity_poly.pdbx_seq_one_letter_code
_entity_poly.pdbx_strand_id
1 'polypeptide(L)'
;VELFPGRRGAGRIFHNQVALSGKVPQICCLFGPSAAGGAYIPSFCDVVVMVEGNASMYLGSPRMAEMVIGEQVTLEEMGGARMHASVSGC
;
A
#
# COMPACT_ATOMS: atom_id res chain seq x y z
N VAL A 1 10.21 11.62 15.63
CA VAL A 1 8.80 11.13 15.54
C VAL A 1 8.79 9.68 16.01
N GLU A 2 8.15 9.36 17.15
CA GLU A 2 7.96 7.98 17.62
C GLU A 2 6.83 7.28 16.84
N LEU A 3 6.93 7.27 15.51
CA LEU A 3 5.89 6.69 14.66
C LEU A 3 6.12 5.20 14.42
N PHE A 4 7.36 4.77 14.25
CA PHE A 4 7.67 3.41 13.79
C PHE A 4 7.92 2.42 14.93
N PRO A 5 8.90 2.63 15.82
CA PRO A 5 9.24 1.64 16.82
C PRO A 5 8.21 1.59 17.96
N GLY A 6 8.07 0.41 18.55
CA GLY A 6 7.28 0.20 19.77
C GLY A 6 5.88 -0.37 19.53
N ARG A 7 5.28 -0.90 20.61
CA ARG A 7 3.97 -1.61 20.56
C ARG A 7 2.79 -0.76 20.09
N ARG A 8 2.93 0.57 20.12
CA ARG A 8 1.93 1.55 19.69
C ARG A 8 2.34 2.32 18.43
N GLY A 9 3.42 1.91 17.77
CA GLY A 9 3.84 2.48 16.49
C GLY A 9 2.96 2.00 15.33
N ALA A 10 3.31 2.41 14.10
CA ALA A 10 2.54 2.19 12.88
C ALA A 10 2.22 0.72 12.62
N GLY A 11 3.13 -0.20 12.97
CA GLY A 11 2.91 -1.65 12.82
C GLY A 11 1.72 -2.21 13.63
N ARG A 12 1.25 -1.48 14.64
CA ARG A 12 0.05 -1.86 15.42
C ARG A 12 -1.20 -1.89 14.54
N ILE A 13 -1.27 -1.05 13.49
CA ILE A 13 -2.39 -1.02 12.55
C ILE A 13 -2.50 -2.38 11.84
N PHE A 14 -1.39 -2.86 11.28
CA PHE A 14 -1.33 -4.13 10.56
C PHE A 14 -1.65 -5.31 11.47
N HIS A 15 -1.10 -5.31 12.69
CA HIS A 15 -1.41 -6.33 13.69
C HIS A 15 -2.90 -6.43 13.99
N ASN A 16 -3.57 -5.28 14.12
CA ASN A 16 -5.01 -5.24 14.36
C ASN A 16 -5.80 -5.71 13.13
N GLN A 17 -5.38 -5.34 11.91
CA GLN A 17 -6.02 -5.82 10.67
C GLN A 17 -6.00 -7.35 10.61
N VAL A 18 -4.83 -7.95 10.80
CA VAL A 18 -4.68 -9.41 10.81
C VAL A 18 -5.50 -10.07 11.93
N ALA A 19 -5.53 -9.50 13.14
CA ALA A 19 -6.30 -10.05 14.26
C ALA A 19 -7.83 -10.05 14.02
N LEU A 20 -8.31 -9.10 13.20
CA LEU A 20 -9.72 -8.92 12.83
C LEU A 20 -10.10 -9.61 11.52
N SER A 21 -9.12 -10.06 10.72
CA SER A 21 -9.34 -10.75 9.44
C SER A 21 -10.29 -11.95 9.61
N GLY A 22 -11.28 -12.05 8.72
CA GLY A 22 -12.35 -13.06 8.77
C GLY A 22 -13.41 -12.84 9.86
N LYS A 23 -13.30 -11.80 10.70
CA LYS A 23 -14.28 -11.46 11.76
C LYS A 23 -14.98 -10.14 11.53
N VAL A 24 -14.25 -9.14 11.01
CA VAL A 24 -14.76 -7.79 10.74
C VAL A 24 -14.41 -7.44 9.29
N PRO A 25 -15.38 -7.08 8.45
CA PRO A 25 -15.11 -6.63 7.09
C PRO A 25 -14.16 -5.42 7.09
N GLN A 26 -13.07 -5.52 6.34
CA GLN A 26 -12.03 -4.50 6.22
C GLN A 26 -12.05 -3.96 4.79
N ILE A 27 -12.41 -2.70 4.62
CA ILE A 27 -12.53 -2.06 3.30
C ILE A 27 -11.58 -0.87 3.24
N CYS A 28 -10.77 -0.80 2.18
CA CYS A 28 -9.88 0.32 1.92
C CYS A 28 -10.32 1.12 0.69
N CYS A 29 -10.36 2.45 0.81
CA CYS A 29 -10.55 3.36 -0.32
C CYS A 29 -9.30 4.24 -0.44
N LEU A 30 -8.47 3.98 -1.45
CA LEU A 30 -7.34 4.84 -1.77
C LEU A 30 -7.75 5.96 -2.70
N PHE A 31 -7.59 7.18 -2.19
CA PHE A 31 -7.75 8.41 -2.95
C PHE A 31 -6.41 9.03 -3.36
N GLY A 32 -5.28 8.43 -2.98
CA GLY A 32 -3.94 8.99 -3.19
C GLY A 32 -2.84 7.95 -2.95
N PRO A 33 -1.56 8.38 -2.92
CA PRO A 33 -0.45 7.46 -2.76
C PRO A 33 -0.38 6.87 -1.34
N SER A 34 -0.19 5.56 -1.25
CA SER A 34 0.09 4.80 -0.04
C SER A 34 1.47 4.16 -0.14
N ALA A 35 2.48 4.85 0.39
CA ALA A 35 3.88 4.49 0.20
C ALA A 35 4.44 3.62 1.34
N ALA A 36 5.39 2.75 0.99
CA ALA A 36 6.16 1.90 1.90
C ALA A 36 5.26 1.11 2.87
N GLY A 37 5.40 1.33 4.18
CA GLY A 37 4.58 0.65 5.17
C GLY A 37 3.07 0.93 5.01
N GLY A 38 2.69 2.08 4.45
CA GLY A 38 1.29 2.40 4.18
C GLY A 38 0.65 1.42 3.19
N ALA A 39 1.42 0.85 2.27
CA ALA A 39 0.92 -0.10 1.27
C ALA A 39 0.36 -1.39 1.91
N TYR A 40 0.78 -1.75 3.13
CA TYR A 40 0.21 -2.90 3.85
C TYR A 40 -1.24 -2.67 4.32
N ILE A 41 -1.66 -1.41 4.51
CA ILE A 41 -3.02 -1.11 4.96
C ILE A 41 -4.05 -1.64 3.96
N PRO A 42 -4.03 -1.26 2.67
CA PRO A 42 -4.92 -1.85 1.68
C PRO A 42 -4.68 -3.34 1.44
N SER A 43 -3.43 -3.81 1.41
CA SER A 43 -3.13 -5.23 1.17
C SER A 43 -3.69 -6.18 2.23
N PHE A 44 -4.06 -5.68 3.41
CA PHE A 44 -4.71 -6.48 4.46
C PHE A 44 -6.23 -6.27 4.54
N CYS A 45 -6.81 -5.45 3.66
CA CYS A 45 -8.25 -5.30 3.56
C CYS A 45 -8.87 -6.40 2.67
N ASP A 46 -10.14 -6.71 2.91
CA ASP A 46 -10.92 -7.67 2.12
C ASP A 46 -11.31 -7.09 0.75
N VAL A 47 -11.51 -5.77 0.68
CA VAL A 47 -11.82 -5.04 -0.56
C VAL A 47 -11.00 -3.76 -0.61
N VAL A 48 -10.36 -3.52 -1.75
CA VAL A 48 -9.60 -2.31 -2.03
C VAL A 48 -10.20 -1.61 -3.24
N VAL A 49 -10.53 -0.32 -3.09
CA VAL A 49 -11.00 0.56 -4.16
C VAL A 49 -9.96 1.65 -4.36
N MET A 50 -9.50 1.84 -5.59
CA MET A 50 -8.48 2.81 -5.95
C MET A 50 -9.00 3.79 -7.00
N VAL A 51 -8.69 5.08 -6.83
CA VAL A 51 -9.01 6.11 -7.85
C VAL A 51 -7.98 6.06 -8.98
N GLU A 52 -8.40 5.66 -10.17
CA GLU A 52 -7.54 5.62 -11.36
C GLU A 52 -6.91 6.99 -11.67
N GLY A 53 -5.60 7.01 -11.93
CA GLY A 53 -4.82 8.22 -12.20
C GLY A 53 -4.47 9.07 -10.98
N ASN A 54 -4.89 8.70 -9.76
CA ASN A 54 -4.59 9.46 -8.54
C ASN A 54 -4.10 8.59 -7.37
N ALA A 55 -4.60 7.36 -7.26
CA ALA A 55 -4.23 6.42 -6.22
C ALA A 55 -3.07 5.54 -6.68
N SER A 56 -2.14 5.29 -5.76
CA SER A 56 -1.05 4.35 -5.97
C SER A 56 -0.65 3.67 -4.68
N MET A 57 -0.07 2.48 -4.72
CA MET A 57 0.58 1.89 -3.56
C MET A 57 1.82 1.10 -3.95
N TYR A 58 2.86 1.17 -3.14
CA TYR A 58 4.15 0.54 -3.47
C TYR A 58 5.01 0.43 -2.22
N LEU A 59 5.82 -0.63 -2.13
CA LEU A 59 6.76 -0.81 -1.03
C LEU A 59 8.02 0.05 -1.20
N GLY A 60 8.50 0.18 -2.43
CA GLY A 60 9.58 1.09 -2.83
C GLY A 60 9.07 2.07 -3.87
N SER A 61 9.48 3.33 -3.79
CA SER A 61 9.09 4.33 -4.78
C SER A 61 9.87 4.16 -6.10
N PRO A 62 9.40 4.73 -7.22
CA PRO A 62 10.15 4.68 -8.48
C PRO A 62 11.56 5.25 -8.35
N ARG A 63 11.72 6.33 -7.58
CA ARG A 63 13.03 6.91 -7.24
C ARG A 63 13.94 5.91 -6.52
N MET A 64 13.39 5.08 -5.64
CA MET A 64 14.18 4.07 -4.94
C MET A 64 14.65 2.97 -5.91
N ALA A 65 13.77 2.51 -6.80
CA ALA A 65 14.13 1.53 -7.83
C ALA A 65 15.23 2.08 -8.75
N GLU A 66 15.10 3.32 -9.22
CA GLU A 66 16.11 3.98 -10.05
C GLU A 66 17.48 4.05 -9.34
N MET A 67 17.49 4.47 -8.07
CA MET A 67 18.73 4.64 -7.31
C MET A 67 19.45 3.33 -6.98
N VAL A 68 18.70 2.23 -6.78
CA VAL A 68 19.27 0.96 -6.29
C VAL A 68 19.57 0.00 -7.44
N ILE A 69 18.70 -0.05 -8.44
CA ILE A 69 18.77 -1.02 -9.55
C ILE A 69 18.76 -0.38 -10.94
N GLY A 70 18.67 0.95 -11.04
CA GLY A 70 18.68 1.66 -12.34
C GLY A 70 17.37 1.55 -13.12
N GLU A 71 16.30 1.01 -12.53
CA GLU A 71 15.00 0.88 -13.18
C GLU A 71 14.30 2.24 -13.24
N GLN A 72 14.00 2.70 -14.46
CA GLN A 72 13.22 3.91 -14.70
C GLN A 72 11.78 3.52 -15.00
N VAL A 73 10.87 3.92 -14.13
CA VAL A 73 9.45 3.56 -14.19
C VAL A 73 8.65 4.70 -13.58
N THR A 74 7.43 4.91 -14.07
CA THR A 74 6.53 5.92 -13.50
C THR A 74 5.82 5.40 -12.25
N LEU A 75 5.21 6.30 -11.50
CA LEU A 75 4.46 5.95 -10.30
C LEU A 75 3.19 5.14 -10.62
N GLU A 76 2.55 5.43 -11.77
CA GLU A 76 1.38 4.66 -12.25
C GLU A 76 1.77 3.25 -12.71
N GLU A 77 2.91 3.11 -13.40
CA GLU A 77 3.43 1.79 -13.81
C GLU A 77 3.89 0.95 -12.62
N MET A 78 4.50 1.58 -11.61
CA MET A 78 5.01 0.87 -10.44
C MET A 78 3.91 0.36 -9.50
N GLY A 79 2.82 1.11 -9.35
CA GLY A 79 1.80 0.76 -8.37
C GLY A 79 0.52 1.58 -8.49
N GLY A 80 0.17 2.03 -9.69
CA GLY A 80 -1.09 2.72 -9.96
C GLY A 80 -2.31 1.82 -9.84
N ALA A 81 -3.50 2.43 -9.80
CA ALA A 81 -4.76 1.72 -9.66
C ALA A 81 -4.97 0.65 -10.74
N ARG A 82 -4.66 0.97 -12.01
CA ARG A 82 -4.85 0.04 -13.13
C ARG A 82 -3.92 -1.17 -13.03
N MET A 83 -2.67 -0.96 -12.60
CA MET A 83 -1.70 -2.04 -12.41
C MET A 83 -2.19 -3.01 -11.32
N HIS A 84 -2.64 -2.49 -10.18
CA HIS A 84 -3.16 -3.34 -9.10
C HIS A 84 -4.45 -4.06 -9.47
N ALA A 85 -5.35 -3.41 -10.21
CA ALA A 85 -6.62 -4.01 -10.62
C ALA A 85 -6.50 -5.07 -11.74
N SER A 86 -5.44 -5.03 -12.56
CA SER A 86 -5.32 -5.89 -13.75
C SER A 86 -4.12 -6.84 -13.74
N VAL A 87 -3.08 -6.57 -12.95
CA VAL A 87 -1.84 -7.34 -12.93
C VAL A 87 -1.60 -7.98 -11.57
N SER A 88 -1.44 -7.18 -10.51
CA SER A 88 -1.04 -7.73 -9.21
C SER A 88 -2.19 -8.36 -8.43
N GLY A 89 -3.42 -7.88 -8.65
CA GLY A 89 -4.61 -8.27 -7.89
C GLY A 89 -4.44 -8.06 -6.39
N CYS A 90 -3.76 -6.97 -5.99
CA CYS A 90 -3.48 -6.74 -4.58
C CYS A 90 -4.75 -6.52 -3.75
#